data_AF-A0A8T8I4Q2-F1
#
_entry.id   AF-A0A8T8I4Q2-F1
#
_cell.length_a   1.000
_cell.length_b   1.000
_cell.length_c   1.000
_cell.angle_alpha   90.00
_cell.angle_beta   90.00
_cell.angle_gamma   90.00
#
_symmetry.space_group_name_H-M   'P 1'
#
loop_
_entity.id
_entity.type
_entity.pdbx_description
1 polymer ?
#
loop_
_entity_poly.entity_id
_entity_poly.type
_entity_poly.pdbx_seq_one_letter_code
_entity_poly.pdbx_strand_id
1 'polypeptide(L)'
;MTFTVDDAVGIARAAHAGQVDKSGRPYLGHPLRVMGRVSGEHARMAAVLHDVVEDTAVTAADLLAAGCPAPVVDTVVALSHRPGEPQEDYLRRVAADPVAVAVKRADIADNTSPA
;
A
#
# COMPACT_ATOMS: atom_id res chain seq x y z
N MET A 1 -17.48 -8.12 12.55
CA MET A 1 -16.05 -8.20 12.92
C MET A 1 -15.38 -6.94 12.43
N THR A 2 -14.44 -6.39 13.18
CA THR A 2 -13.69 -5.20 12.79
C THR A 2 -12.46 -5.63 12.00
N PHE A 3 -12.20 -5.01 10.85
CA PHE A 3 -11.02 -5.29 10.03
C PHE A 3 -9.73 -4.88 10.74
N THR A 4 -8.69 -5.70 10.61
CA THR A 4 -7.43 -5.59 11.36
C THR A 4 -6.21 -5.44 10.43
N VAL A 5 -5.04 -5.14 11.01
CA VAL A 5 -3.77 -5.15 10.27
C VAL A 5 -3.47 -6.55 9.69
N ASP A 6 -3.83 -7.61 10.41
CA ASP A 6 -3.60 -8.99 9.94
C ASP A 6 -4.49 -9.34 8.72
N ASP A 7 -5.71 -8.80 8.66
CA ASP A 7 -6.57 -8.91 7.49
C ASP A 7 -5.94 -8.22 6.27
N ALA A 8 -5.40 -7.00 6.44
CA ALA A 8 -4.68 -6.28 5.40
C ALA A 8 -3.43 -7.05 4.91
N VAL A 9 -2.66 -7.63 5.83
CA VAL A 9 -1.52 -8.51 5.50
C VAL A 9 -1.99 -9.75 4.72
N GLY A 10 -3.13 -10.32 5.09
CA GLY A 10 -3.75 -11.44 4.38
C GLY A 10 -4.06 -11.11 2.92
N ILE A 11 -4.66 -9.94 2.67
CA ILE A 11 -4.96 -9.44 1.34
C ILE A 11 -3.67 -9.21 0.54
N ALA A 12 -2.70 -8.48 1.08
CA ALA A 12 -1.44 -8.20 0.39
C ALA A 12 -0.69 -9.48 0.00
N ARG A 13 -0.66 -10.47 0.90
CA ARG A 13 -0.06 -11.79 0.63
C ARG A 13 -0.76 -12.53 -0.52
N ALA A 14 -2.09 -12.48 -0.57
CA ALA A 14 -2.85 -13.13 -1.64
C ALA A 14 -2.69 -12.40 -2.98
N ALA A 15 -2.74 -11.06 -2.95
CA ALA A 15 -2.65 -10.21 -4.14
C ALA A 15 -1.29 -10.31 -4.83
N HIS A 16 -0.20 -10.32 -4.06
CA HIS A 16 1.17 -10.42 -4.57
C HIS A 16 1.68 -11.88 -4.65
N ALA A 17 0.79 -12.88 -4.58
CA ALA A 17 1.19 -14.27 -4.65
C ALA A 17 1.83 -14.60 -6.01
N GLY A 18 3.08 -15.07 -5.98
CA GLY A 18 3.87 -15.35 -7.17
C GLY A 18 4.55 -14.13 -7.81
N GLN A 19 4.29 -12.92 -7.32
CA GLN A 19 5.03 -11.72 -7.74
C GLN A 19 6.44 -11.75 -7.13
N VAL A 20 7.42 -11.44 -7.97
CA VAL A 20 8.82 -11.32 -7.58
C VAL A 20 9.30 -9.89 -7.79
N ASP A 21 10.23 -9.44 -6.95
CA ASP A 21 10.93 -8.18 -7.13
C ASP A 21 11.97 -8.28 -8.26
N LYS A 22 12.66 -7.17 -8.53
CA LYS A 22 13.70 -7.07 -9.56
C LYS A 22 14.90 -7.99 -9.32
N SER A 23 15.05 -8.54 -8.11
CA SER A 23 16.11 -9.48 -7.71
C SER A 23 15.62 -10.93 -7.67
N GLY A 24 14.37 -11.21 -8.07
CA GLY A 24 13.77 -12.54 -8.06
C GLY A 24 13.29 -13.02 -6.68
N ARG A 25 13.23 -12.14 -5.66
CA ARG A 25 12.72 -12.49 -4.33
C ARG A 25 11.21 -12.24 -4.26
N PRO A 26 10.45 -12.94 -3.38
CA PRO A 26 9.02 -12.68 -3.21
C PRO A 26 8.72 -11.22 -2.87
N TYR A 27 7.81 -10.59 -3.62
CA TYR A 27 7.53 -9.16 -3.52
C TYR A 27 6.99 -8.73 -2.15
N LEU A 28 6.21 -9.58 -1.49
CA LEU A 28 5.58 -9.32 -0.19
C LEU A 28 6.54 -8.78 0.88
N GLY A 29 7.84 -9.09 0.78
CA GLY A 29 8.84 -8.54 1.69
C GLY A 29 8.88 -7.01 1.69
N HIS A 30 8.67 -6.35 0.56
CA HIS A 30 8.69 -4.88 0.46
C HIS A 30 7.52 -4.24 1.25
N PRO A 31 6.23 -4.55 0.98
CA PRO A 31 5.12 -3.98 1.75
C PRO A 31 5.21 -4.23 3.27
N LEU A 32 5.73 -5.39 3.68
CA LEU A 32 5.95 -5.69 5.11
C LEU A 32 7.03 -4.80 5.74
N ARG A 33 8.13 -4.52 5.03
CA ARG A 33 9.17 -3.59 5.51
C ARG A 33 8.68 -2.15 5.55
N VAL A 34 7.85 -1.72 4.59
CA VAL A 34 7.21 -0.39 4.62
C VAL A 34 6.27 -0.28 5.81
N MET A 35 5.42 -1.29 6.05
CA MET A 35 4.55 -1.37 7.23
C MET A 35 5.33 -1.26 8.55
N GLY A 36 6.51 -1.89 8.65
CA GLY A 36 7.36 -1.83 9.84
C GLY A 36 7.98 -0.47 10.13
N ARG A 37 7.95 0.48 9.18
CA ARG A 37 8.51 1.84 9.32
C ARG A 37 7.47 2.90 9.70
N VAL A 38 6.19 2.54 9.77
CA VAL A 38 5.09 3.45 10.14
C VAL A 38 4.42 3.01 11.44
N SER A 39 3.65 3.91 12.07
CA SER A 39 2.99 3.67 13.36
C SER A 39 1.49 3.97 13.28
N GLY A 40 0.70 3.24 14.07
CA GLY A 40 -0.76 3.31 14.07
C GLY A 40 -1.42 2.33 13.08
N GLU A 41 -2.60 1.84 13.42
CA GLU A 41 -3.27 0.78 12.65
C GLU A 41 -3.63 1.22 11.23
N HIS A 42 -4.20 2.42 11.04
CA HIS A 42 -4.50 2.97 9.72
C HIS A 42 -3.25 3.01 8.84
N ALA A 43 -2.17 3.62 9.31
CA ALA A 43 -0.93 3.73 8.56
C ALA A 43 -0.33 2.36 8.22
N ARG A 44 -0.40 1.40 9.15
CA ARG A 44 0.08 0.03 8.92
C ARG A 44 -0.75 -0.73 7.90
N MET A 45 -2.08 -0.62 7.95
CA MET A 45 -2.98 -1.21 6.94
C MET A 45 -2.72 -0.58 5.56
N ALA A 46 -2.64 0.75 5.47
CA ALA A 46 -2.36 1.43 4.22
C ALA A 46 -0.96 1.08 3.67
N ALA A 47 0.06 0.99 4.53
CA ALA A 47 1.41 0.64 4.14
C ALA A 47 1.53 -0.77 3.57
N VAL A 48 0.88 -1.77 4.17
CA VAL A 48 0.95 -3.14 3.63
C VAL A 48 0.12 -3.31 2.35
N LEU A 49 -0.84 -2.42 2.10
CA LEU A 49 -1.71 -2.43 0.92
C LEU A 49 -1.29 -1.45 -0.19
N HIS A 50 -0.24 -0.63 0.01
CA HIS A 50 0.00 0.55 -0.83
C HIS A 50 0.18 0.25 -2.33
N ASP A 51 0.77 -0.89 -2.66
CA ASP A 51 0.96 -1.34 -4.05
C ASP A 51 -0.14 -2.29 -4.54
N VAL A 52 -1.05 -2.73 -3.68
CA VAL A 52 -2.03 -3.78 -4.04
C VAL A 52 -2.92 -3.32 -5.18
N VAL A 53 -3.42 -2.08 -5.12
CA VAL A 53 -4.29 -1.52 -6.17
C VAL A 53 -3.50 -1.11 -7.43
N GLU A 54 -2.19 -0.83 -7.28
CA GLU A 54 -1.34 -0.41 -8.40
C GLU A 54 -0.81 -1.61 -9.21
N ASP A 55 -0.35 -2.66 -8.52
CA ASP A 55 0.41 -3.75 -9.13
C ASP A 55 -0.39 -5.05 -9.33
N THR A 56 -1.63 -5.11 -8.85
CA THR A 56 -2.43 -6.34 -8.89
C THR A 56 -3.83 -6.10 -9.47
N ALA A 57 -4.61 -7.17 -9.61
CA ALA A 57 -5.99 -7.06 -10.08
C ALA A 57 -6.98 -6.60 -9.00
N VAL A 58 -6.54 -6.48 -7.74
CA VAL A 58 -7.39 -6.07 -6.61
C VAL A 58 -7.78 -4.60 -6.77
N THR A 59 -9.06 -4.30 -6.64
CA THR A 59 -9.59 -2.94 -6.74
C THR A 59 -9.91 -2.35 -5.36
N ALA A 60 -10.09 -1.03 -5.29
CA ALA A 60 -10.59 -0.37 -4.09
C ALA A 60 -11.96 -0.92 -3.64
N ALA A 61 -12.81 -1.33 -4.58
CA ALA A 61 -14.10 -1.94 -4.28
C ALA A 61 -13.94 -3.31 -3.59
N ASP A 62 -12.96 -4.11 -4.02
CA ASP A 62 -12.65 -5.39 -3.39
C ASP A 62 -12.15 -5.20 -1.95
N LEU A 63 -11.33 -4.17 -1.69
CA LEU A 63 -10.88 -3.83 -0.33
C LEU A 63 -12.05 -3.45 0.57
N LEU A 64 -12.98 -2.62 0.08
CA LEU A 64 -14.19 -2.24 0.81
C LEU A 64 -15.09 -3.46 1.07
N ALA A 65 -15.25 -4.34 0.08
CA ALA A 65 -16.03 -5.57 0.21
C ALA A 65 -15.41 -6.56 1.21
N ALA A 66 -14.08 -6.57 1.33
CA ALA A 66 -13.35 -7.32 2.36
C ALA A 66 -13.46 -6.71 3.77
N GLY A 67 -14.13 -5.55 3.91
CA GLY A 67 -14.33 -4.87 5.19
C GLY A 67 -13.24 -3.87 5.55
N CYS A 68 -12.30 -3.57 4.64
CA CYS A 68 -11.27 -2.56 4.89
C CYS A 68 -11.93 -1.19 5.17
N PRO A 69 -11.53 -0.46 6.22
CA PRO A 69 -12.13 0.83 6.54
C PRO A 69 -11.96 1.81 5.37
N ALA A 70 -13.04 2.51 5.01
CA ALA A 70 -13.01 3.47 3.91
C ALA A 70 -11.85 4.49 4.00
N PRO A 71 -11.50 5.06 5.17
CA PRO A 71 -10.34 5.96 5.27
C PRO A 71 -9.00 5.30 4.91
N VAL A 72 -8.84 3.99 5.17
CA VAL A 72 -7.64 3.25 4.77
C VAL A 72 -7.63 3.05 3.25
N VAL A 73 -8.78 2.69 2.67
CA VAL A 73 -8.91 2.53 1.21
C VAL A 73 -8.64 3.85 0.49
N ASP A 74 -9.12 4.98 1.01
CA ASP A 74 -8.85 6.31 0.45
C ASP A 74 -7.35 6.61 0.44
N THR A 75 -6.62 6.30 1.53
CA THR A 75 -5.17 6.43 1.60
C THR A 75 -4.46 5.51 0.59
N VAL A 76 -4.89 4.26 0.44
CA VAL A 76 -4.33 3.34 -0.57
C VAL A 76 -4.54 3.88 -1.98
N VAL A 77 -5.75 4.36 -2.29
CA VAL A 77 -6.04 4.99 -3.60
C VAL A 77 -5.20 6.24 -3.81
N ALA A 78 -4.95 7.04 -2.76
CA ALA A 78 -4.06 8.19 -2.82
C ALA A 78 -2.61 7.79 -3.18
N LEU A 79 -2.14 6.65 -2.66
CA LEU A 79 -0.81 6.10 -2.87
C LEU A 79 -0.62 5.41 -4.22
N SER A 80 -1.70 4.95 -4.86
CA SER A 80 -1.64 4.32 -6.19
C SER A 80 -1.58 5.35 -7.32
N HIS A 81 -0.51 5.30 -8.11
CA HIS A 81 -0.30 6.11 -9.31
C HIS A 81 -1.08 5.50 -10.48
N ARG A 82 -2.01 6.28 -11.04
CA ARG A 82 -2.91 5.77 -12.07
C ARG A 82 -2.23 5.76 -13.46
N PRO A 83 -2.57 4.81 -14.34
CA PRO A 83 -2.07 4.83 -15.72
C PRO A 83 -2.40 6.16 -16.42
N GLY A 84 -1.35 6.84 -16.91
CA GLY A 84 -1.47 8.12 -17.61
C GLY A 84 -1.69 9.35 -16.72
N GLU A 85 -1.72 9.21 -15.39
CA GLU A 85 -1.80 10.34 -14.48
C GLU A 85 -0.47 11.11 -14.43
N PRO A 86 -0.47 12.45 -14.59
CA PRO A 86 0.73 13.24 -14.41
C PRO A 86 1.31 13.08 -13.01
N GLN A 87 2.64 13.00 -12.91
CA GLN A 87 3.30 12.79 -11.62
C GLN A 87 2.97 13.89 -10.60
N GLU A 88 2.80 15.14 -11.04
CA GLU A 88 2.41 16.24 -10.16
C GLU A 88 1.02 16.03 -9.54
N ASP A 89 0.07 15.53 -10.31
CA ASP A 89 -1.30 15.29 -9.84
C ASP A 89 -1.33 14.14 -8.84
N TYR A 90 -0.60 13.06 -9.12
CA TYR A 90 -0.39 11.96 -8.18
C TYR A 90 0.20 12.46 -6.86
N LEU A 91 1.31 13.21 -6.91
CA LEU A 91 1.95 13.73 -5.71
C LEU A 91 1.06 14.73 -4.96
N ARG A 92 0.21 15.48 -5.65
CA ARG A 92 -0.78 16.37 -5.01
C ARG A 92 -1.82 15.57 -4.22
N ARG A 93 -2.28 14.42 -4.73
CA ARG A 93 -3.17 13.51 -3.98
C ARG A 93 -2.48 12.92 -2.75
N VAL A 94 -1.24 12.43 -2.91
CA VAL A 94 -0.45 11.92 -1.78
C VAL A 94 -0.25 13.01 -0.72
N ALA A 95 0.09 14.24 -1.12
CA ALA A 95 0.35 15.35 -0.20
C ALA A 95 -0.90 15.84 0.57
N ALA A 96 -2.11 15.53 0.07
CA ALA A 96 -3.36 15.89 0.73
C ALA A 96 -3.72 14.94 1.89
N ASP A 97 -3.07 13.79 2.01
CA ASP A 97 -3.28 12.81 3.07
C ASP A 97 -1.98 12.61 3.90
N PRO A 98 -1.95 13.07 5.18
CA PRO A 98 -0.77 12.90 6.04
C PRO A 98 -0.31 11.46 6.24
N VAL A 99 -1.24 10.49 6.21
CA VAL A 99 -0.90 9.06 6.30
C VAL A 99 -0.26 8.61 4.99
N ALA A 100 -0.80 9.01 3.85
CA ALA A 100 -0.19 8.73 2.55
C ALA A 100 1.23 9.30 2.46
N VAL A 101 1.47 10.53 2.95
CA VAL A 101 2.82 11.11 3.02
C VAL A 101 3.75 10.24 3.86
N ALA A 102 3.32 9.80 5.04
CA ALA A 102 4.15 8.96 5.91
C ALA A 102 4.50 7.62 5.24
N VAL A 103 3.51 6.96 4.62
CA VAL A 103 3.71 5.70 3.89
C VAL A 103 4.63 5.92 2.69
N LYS A 104 4.42 6.98 1.89
CA LYS A 104 5.25 7.24 0.70
C LYS A 104 6.71 7.51 1.06
N ARG A 105 6.96 8.18 2.18
CA ARG A 105 8.33 8.37 2.70
C ARG A 105 8.98 7.05 3.12
N ALA A 106 8.22 6.17 3.77
CA ALA A 106 8.69 4.85 4.16
C ALA A 106 8.98 3.94 2.94
N ASP A 107 8.12 3.99 1.92
CA ASP A 107 8.30 3.35 0.61
C ASP A 107 9.58 3.82 -0.09
N ILE A 108 9.75 5.15 -0.27
CA ILE A 108 10.96 5.73 -0.87
C ILE A 108 12.22 5.31 -0.10
N ALA A 109 12.17 5.29 1.24
CA ALA A 109 13.31 4.87 2.07
C ALA A 109 13.65 3.38 1.88
N ASP A 110 12.66 2.50 1.70
CA ASP A 110 12.91 1.08 1.40
C ASP A 110 13.52 0.90 0.01
N ASN A 111 13.02 1.64 -0.98
CA ASN A 111 13.48 1.55 -2.36
C ASN A 111 14.89 2.13 -2.59
N THR A 112 15.29 3.14 -1.81
CA THR A 112 16.60 3.81 -1.93
C THR A 112 17.69 3.20 -1.04
N SER A 113 17.34 2.31 -0.11
CA SER A 113 18.27 1.53 0.72
C SER A 113 17.67 0.14 1.02
N PRO A 114 17.58 -0.73 -0.01
CA PRO A 114 17.01 -2.06 0.16
C PRO A 114 17.87 -2.91 1.10
N ALA A 115 17.21 -3.62 2.02
CA ALA A 115 17.84 -4.50 3.02
C ALA A 115 18.27 -5.86 2.46
#